data_AF-A0A268NVG1-F1
#
_entry.id   AF-A0A268NVG1-F1
#
_cell.length_a   1.000
_cell.length_b   1.000
_cell.length_c   1.000
_cell.angle_alpha   90.00
_cell.angle_beta   90.00
_cell.angle_gamma   90.00
#
_symmetry.space_group_name_H-M   'P 1'
#
loop_
_entity.id
_entity.type
_entity.pdbx_description
1 polymer ?
#
loop_
_entity_poly.entity_id
_entity_poly.type
_entity_poly.pdbx_seq_one_letter_code
_entity_poly.pdbx_strand_id
1 'polypeptide(L)'
;MANDELLIKDEVWLRITQLEYKMKQGMSKEAFEKEVRRIYIEEMGEELPADMKVYSSNESNNLESDYDGAIYFEDEEKSINQLYVISQGSNDPGDWLYNAIGLFQGKDASQAIDADTFVDEAKKAFNVSDKEVLTVGLGHSLANNNNLTAQVLNESFDKVYGVNGAQINAYQLYNIDDHFYREVNQNFNLLRTDKNAIYTLPPDKLEQFAVEYIEEKIDTSSIHQLRSSNDPLYALMENTRGFVTVPVEAKEGMVTNKNYAGLSPLLANLPDEEIAKWQAIFMPAADAYMDNGVDGALDVLEEMTGLKRTVFDDFNELQADLQQLLEADPIDLSEYPVFMRGEMARSHALGQVGAKIPQAFDLLSKGLTEFYHIKQFQRNVGPIMETVHGLNDSAEEVFG
;
A
#
# COMPACT_ATOMS: atom_id res chain seq x y z
N MET A 1 19.70 -29.86 -0.58
CA MET A 1 18.86 -29.27 -1.64
C MET A 1 18.41 -27.93 -1.08
N ALA A 2 18.36 -26.87 -1.88
CA ALA A 2 17.96 -25.56 -1.39
C ALA A 2 16.52 -25.65 -0.84
N ASN A 3 16.22 -24.84 0.16
CA ASN A 3 14.88 -24.69 0.74
C ASN A 3 13.98 -24.03 -0.31
N ASP A 4 13.50 -24.80 -1.29
CA ASP A 4 12.67 -24.31 -2.37
C ASP A 4 11.38 -23.73 -1.78
N GLU A 5 11.10 -22.48 -2.13
CA GLU A 5 10.00 -21.72 -1.56
C GLU A 5 8.64 -22.40 -1.86
N LEU A 6 7.88 -22.70 -0.80
CA LEU A 6 6.63 -23.44 -0.91
C LEU A 6 5.53 -22.66 -1.64
N LEU A 7 5.43 -21.35 -1.39
CA LEU A 7 4.32 -20.53 -1.88
C LEU A 7 4.68 -19.69 -3.12
N ILE A 8 5.81 -19.99 -3.79
CA ILE A 8 6.36 -19.19 -4.90
C ILE A 8 5.40 -18.99 -6.08
N LYS A 9 4.45 -19.90 -6.31
CA LYS A 9 3.50 -19.81 -7.42
C LYS A 9 2.53 -18.65 -7.18
N ASP A 10 2.41 -17.74 -8.16
CA ASP A 10 1.51 -16.57 -8.11
C ASP A 10 0.12 -16.91 -7.55
N GLU A 11 -0.51 -17.96 -8.08
CA GLU A 11 -1.85 -18.36 -7.69
C GLU A 11 -1.96 -18.80 -6.22
N VAL A 12 -0.86 -19.29 -5.63
CA VAL A 12 -0.82 -19.75 -4.23
C VAL A 12 -0.72 -18.55 -3.30
N TRP A 13 0.34 -17.74 -3.41
CA TRP A 13 0.55 -16.65 -2.47
C TRP A 13 -0.53 -15.58 -2.61
N LEU A 14 -1.03 -15.27 -3.82
CA LEU A 14 -2.14 -14.32 -4.00
C LEU A 14 -3.41 -14.77 -3.27
N ARG A 15 -3.76 -16.06 -3.35
CA ARG A 15 -4.95 -16.61 -2.68
C ARG A 15 -4.76 -16.67 -1.17
N ILE A 16 -3.53 -16.90 -0.68
CA ILE A 16 -3.20 -16.86 0.75
C ILE A 16 -3.26 -15.43 1.29
N THR A 17 -2.70 -14.45 0.57
CA THR A 17 -2.85 -13.03 0.88
C THR A 17 -4.33 -12.64 0.93
N GLN A 18 -5.20 -13.23 0.10
CA GLN A 18 -6.64 -12.97 0.17
C GLN A 18 -7.32 -13.59 1.41
N LEU A 19 -6.81 -14.71 1.96
CA LEU A 19 -7.39 -15.34 3.14
C LEU A 19 -7.26 -14.47 4.40
N GLU A 20 -6.29 -13.56 4.41
CA GLU A 20 -6.08 -12.54 5.44
C GLU A 20 -7.37 -11.77 5.80
N TYR A 21 -8.06 -11.23 4.80
CA TYR A 21 -9.34 -10.53 4.99
C TYR A 21 -10.39 -11.38 5.73
N LYS A 22 -10.35 -12.70 5.55
CA LYS A 22 -11.27 -13.61 6.24
C LYS A 22 -10.85 -13.88 7.68
N MET A 23 -9.55 -13.88 7.99
CA MET A 23 -9.05 -13.96 9.37
C MET A 23 -9.55 -12.79 10.21
N LYS A 24 -9.45 -11.56 9.69
CA LYS A 24 -9.97 -10.36 10.37
C LYS A 24 -11.49 -10.43 10.57
N GLN A 25 -12.22 -11.05 9.64
CA GLN A 25 -13.67 -11.33 9.78
C GLN A 25 -14.01 -12.49 10.74
N GLY A 26 -13.03 -12.99 11.50
CA GLY A 26 -13.23 -13.99 12.55
C GLY A 26 -13.06 -15.44 12.08
N MET A 27 -12.41 -15.69 10.93
CA MET A 27 -11.99 -17.05 10.57
C MET A 27 -11.01 -17.58 11.62
N SER A 28 -11.28 -18.79 12.13
CA SER A 28 -10.39 -19.43 13.10
C SER A 28 -9.08 -19.89 12.46
N LYS A 29 -8.03 -20.06 13.27
CA LYS A 29 -6.74 -20.60 12.80
C LYS A 29 -6.90 -21.95 12.10
N GLU A 30 -7.72 -22.85 12.63
CA GLU A 30 -7.95 -24.17 12.02
C GLU A 30 -8.64 -24.07 10.66
N ALA A 31 -9.57 -23.12 10.51
CA ALA A 31 -10.21 -22.86 9.23
C ALA A 31 -9.21 -22.28 8.23
N PHE A 32 -8.38 -21.33 8.66
CA PHE A 32 -7.32 -20.74 7.85
C PHE A 32 -6.31 -21.80 7.38
N GLU A 33 -5.80 -22.63 8.29
CA GLU A 33 -4.89 -23.73 7.97
C GLU A 33 -5.48 -24.70 6.95
N LYS A 34 -6.76 -25.06 7.13
CA LYS A 34 -7.46 -25.93 6.18
C LYS A 34 -7.57 -25.30 4.80
N GLU A 35 -7.83 -24.00 4.73
CA GLU A 35 -7.91 -23.25 3.48
C GLU A 35 -6.55 -23.11 2.79
N VAL A 36 -5.48 -22.84 3.53
CA VAL A 36 -4.10 -22.83 2.99
C VAL A 36 -3.74 -24.19 2.40
N ARG A 37 -4.01 -25.30 3.10
CA ARG A 37 -3.79 -26.66 2.57
C ARG A 37 -4.62 -26.93 1.33
N ARG A 38 -5.89 -26.50 1.31
CA ARG A 38 -6.77 -26.63 0.14
C ARG A 38 -6.20 -25.88 -1.07
N ILE A 39 -5.81 -24.61 -0.89
CA ILE A 39 -5.21 -23.80 -1.95
C ILE A 39 -3.96 -24.49 -2.49
N TYR A 40 -3.08 -24.98 -1.60
CA TYR A 40 -1.86 -25.66 -2.01
C TYR A 40 -2.17 -26.89 -2.88
N ILE A 41 -3.11 -27.75 -2.47
CA ILE A 41 -3.53 -28.93 -3.25
C ILE A 41 -4.13 -28.53 -4.60
N GLU A 42 -4.99 -27.52 -4.62
CA GLU A 42 -5.65 -27.05 -5.84
C GLU A 42 -4.64 -26.51 -6.86
N GLU A 43 -3.61 -25.81 -6.39
CA GLU A 43 -2.67 -25.10 -7.26
C GLU A 43 -1.39 -25.89 -7.58
N MET A 44 -0.93 -26.74 -6.65
CA MET A 44 0.28 -27.55 -6.80
C MET A 44 -0.03 -29.00 -7.21
N GLY A 45 -1.27 -29.45 -7.02
CA GLY A 45 -1.71 -30.81 -7.36
C GLY A 45 -1.26 -31.88 -6.36
N GLU A 46 -0.67 -31.49 -5.23
CA GLU A 46 -0.17 -32.37 -4.18
C GLU A 46 -0.40 -31.80 -2.78
N GLU A 47 -0.27 -32.65 -1.76
CA GLU A 47 -0.39 -32.23 -0.36
C GLU A 47 0.76 -31.32 0.05
N LEU A 48 0.46 -30.32 0.89
CA LEU A 48 1.47 -29.43 1.47
C LEU A 48 2.53 -30.28 2.20
N PRO A 49 3.81 -30.27 1.78
CA PRO A 49 4.80 -31.20 2.25
C PRO A 49 5.47 -30.77 3.57
N ALA A 50 4.79 -29.99 4.40
CA ALA A 50 5.32 -29.44 5.65
C ALA A 50 4.25 -29.38 6.76
N ASP A 51 4.74 -29.37 8.00
CA ASP A 51 3.94 -28.94 9.15
C ASP A 51 3.74 -27.43 9.07
N MET A 52 2.58 -26.96 9.50
CA MET A 52 2.19 -25.55 9.43
C MET A 52 1.76 -25.07 10.81
N LYS A 53 2.26 -23.90 11.21
CA LYS A 53 1.86 -23.19 12.41
C LYS A 53 1.45 -21.76 12.05
N VAL A 54 0.43 -21.24 12.73
CA VAL A 54 -0.09 -19.90 12.49
C VAL A 54 0.01 -19.05 13.76
N TYR A 55 0.60 -17.87 13.62
CA TYR A 55 0.68 -16.83 14.64
C TYR A 55 -0.13 -15.64 14.16
N SER A 56 -1.19 -15.27 14.88
CA SER A 56 -2.00 -14.10 14.57
C SER A 56 -1.44 -12.88 15.30
N SER A 57 -1.54 -11.72 14.68
CA SER A 57 -1.27 -10.43 15.31
C SER A 57 -2.03 -10.19 16.61
N ASN A 58 -3.23 -10.76 16.78
CA ASN A 58 -4.00 -10.69 18.03
C ASN A 58 -3.28 -11.36 19.21
N GLU A 59 -2.24 -12.14 18.95
CA GLU A 59 -1.37 -12.74 19.96
C GLU A 59 -0.11 -11.90 20.24
N SER A 60 0.05 -10.78 19.55
CA SER A 60 1.03 -9.74 19.87
C SER A 60 0.47 -8.77 20.91
N ASN A 61 1.36 -8.23 21.76
CA ASN A 61 1.02 -7.16 22.70
C ASN A 61 1.79 -5.86 22.41
N ASN A 62 2.59 -5.80 21.33
CA ASN A 62 3.50 -4.68 21.07
C ASN A 62 3.21 -3.94 19.76
N LEU A 63 2.14 -4.28 19.04
CA LEU A 63 1.77 -3.62 17.80
C LEU A 63 0.70 -2.56 18.05
N GLU A 64 0.89 -1.39 17.46
CA GLU A 64 -0.15 -0.35 17.38
C GLU A 64 -0.92 -0.42 16.05
N SER A 65 -0.38 -1.13 15.03
CA SER A 65 -1.02 -1.37 13.73
C SER A 65 -1.56 -2.79 13.53
N ASP A 66 -2.56 -2.90 12.64
CA ASP A 66 -3.25 -4.13 12.29
C ASP A 66 -2.42 -4.97 11.29
N TYR A 67 -1.49 -5.78 11.79
CA TYR A 67 -1.04 -6.98 11.06
C TYR A 67 -2.09 -8.09 11.24
N ASP A 68 -2.10 -9.14 10.42
CA ASP A 68 -3.09 -10.23 10.59
C ASP A 68 -2.47 -11.56 11.03
N GLY A 69 -1.30 -11.91 10.47
CA GLY A 69 -0.63 -13.13 10.89
C GLY A 69 0.64 -13.52 10.14
N ALA A 70 1.29 -14.54 10.67
CA ALA A 70 2.44 -15.21 10.09
C ALA A 70 2.18 -16.72 10.02
N ILE A 71 2.62 -17.34 8.92
CA ILE A 71 2.61 -18.78 8.71
C ILE A 71 4.02 -19.29 8.76
N TYR A 72 4.27 -20.29 9.60
CA TYR A 72 5.54 -20.98 9.66
C TYR A 72 5.41 -22.41 9.16
N PHE A 73 6.26 -22.77 8.20
CA PHE A 73 6.36 -24.12 7.64
C PHE A 73 7.68 -24.77 8.04
N GLU A 74 7.60 -25.99 8.57
CA GLU A 74 8.76 -26.79 8.97
C GLU A 74 8.66 -28.24 8.47
N ASP A 75 9.78 -28.77 7.96
CA ASP A 75 10.01 -30.19 7.71
C ASP A 75 11.54 -30.44 7.66
N GLU A 76 12.08 -31.07 8.71
CA GLU A 76 13.53 -31.33 8.80
C GLU A 76 14.04 -32.26 7.69
N GLU A 77 13.27 -33.28 7.31
CA GLU A 77 13.69 -34.28 6.31
C GLU A 77 13.77 -33.66 4.91
N LYS A 78 12.86 -32.73 4.61
CA LYS A 78 12.81 -31.99 3.35
C LYS A 78 13.57 -30.67 3.39
N SER A 79 14.19 -30.33 4.52
CA SER A 79 14.91 -29.06 4.73
C SER A 79 14.02 -27.83 4.49
N ILE A 80 12.76 -27.90 4.90
CA ILE A 80 11.80 -26.80 4.85
C ILE A 80 11.89 -26.03 6.17
N ASN A 81 12.19 -24.74 6.07
CA ASN A 81 12.19 -23.80 7.18
C ASN A 81 11.82 -22.41 6.65
N GLN A 82 10.53 -22.07 6.63
CA GLN A 82 10.02 -20.89 5.93
C GLN A 82 8.99 -20.14 6.78
N LEU A 83 9.17 -18.84 6.92
CA LEU A 83 8.25 -17.93 7.61
C LEU A 83 7.64 -16.98 6.58
N TYR A 84 6.32 -17.00 6.47
CA TYR A 84 5.57 -16.07 5.62
C TYR A 84 4.82 -15.10 6.51
N VAL A 85 5.12 -13.81 6.40
CA VAL A 85 4.40 -12.74 7.10
C VAL A 85 3.37 -12.18 6.13
N ILE A 86 2.11 -12.18 6.55
CA ILE A 86 0.98 -11.72 5.77
C ILE A 86 0.54 -10.38 6.34
N SER A 87 0.78 -9.34 5.55
CA SER A 87 0.59 -7.95 5.95
C SER A 87 -0.67 -7.36 5.30
N GLN A 88 -1.39 -6.53 6.06
CA GLN A 88 -2.69 -5.96 5.70
C GLN A 88 -2.63 -4.65 4.90
N GLY A 89 -3.56 -4.46 3.96
CA GLY A 89 -3.85 -3.16 3.33
C GLY A 89 -4.74 -2.24 4.18
N SER A 90 -5.02 -1.01 3.77
CA SER A 90 -5.83 -0.09 4.60
C SER A 90 -7.25 -0.56 4.86
N ASN A 91 -7.65 -0.69 6.12
CA ASN A 91 -8.95 -1.24 6.51
C ASN A 91 -9.70 -0.41 7.57
N ASP A 92 -9.01 0.42 8.34
CA ASP A 92 -9.61 1.22 9.41
C ASP A 92 -9.47 2.74 9.12
N PRO A 93 -10.28 3.63 9.75
CA PRO A 93 -10.19 5.08 9.52
C PRO A 93 -8.79 5.67 9.75
N GLY A 94 -8.04 5.06 10.67
CA GLY A 94 -6.63 5.37 10.92
C GLY A 94 -5.75 5.11 9.71
N ASP A 95 -6.02 4.06 8.92
CA ASP A 95 -5.21 3.71 7.75
C ASP A 95 -5.42 4.65 6.57
N TRP A 96 -6.61 5.23 6.41
CA TRP A 96 -6.87 6.22 5.37
C TRP A 96 -6.25 7.57 5.71
N LEU A 97 -6.30 7.96 7.00
CA LEU A 97 -5.55 9.12 7.44
C LEU A 97 -4.05 8.88 7.32
N TYR A 98 -3.57 7.69 7.68
CA TYR A 98 -2.19 7.28 7.43
C TYR A 98 -1.86 7.32 5.93
N ASN A 99 -2.72 6.87 5.03
CA ASN A 99 -2.48 6.96 3.59
C ASN A 99 -2.37 8.41 3.11
N ALA A 100 -3.29 9.28 3.56
CA ALA A 100 -3.34 10.67 3.15
C ALA A 100 -2.25 11.54 3.78
N ILE A 101 -1.85 11.21 5.01
CA ILE A 101 -0.89 11.99 5.80
C ILE A 101 0.43 11.25 5.90
N GLY A 102 0.43 10.06 6.49
CA GLY A 102 1.63 9.25 6.68
C GLY A 102 2.34 8.92 5.36
N LEU A 103 1.63 8.36 4.39
CA LEU A 103 2.18 7.88 3.13
C LEU A 103 2.28 8.97 2.05
N PHE A 104 1.20 9.72 1.77
CA PHE A 104 1.20 10.73 0.71
C PHE A 104 2.07 11.96 1.05
N GLN A 105 2.07 12.42 2.30
CA GLN A 105 3.02 13.44 2.75
C GLN A 105 4.37 12.83 3.10
N GLY A 106 4.42 11.51 3.30
CA GLY A 106 5.59 10.75 3.70
C GLY A 106 6.14 11.13 5.07
N LYS A 107 5.27 11.48 6.02
CA LYS A 107 5.64 11.94 7.36
C LYS A 107 5.71 10.82 8.40
N ASP A 108 5.00 9.72 8.16
CA ASP A 108 4.88 8.61 9.10
C ASP A 108 5.28 7.30 8.43
N ALA A 109 6.07 6.48 9.11
CA ALA A 109 6.43 5.12 8.71
C ALA A 109 6.27 4.12 9.86
N SER A 110 5.50 4.47 10.89
CA SER A 110 5.17 3.61 12.04
C SER A 110 4.73 2.21 11.61
N GLN A 111 3.82 2.11 10.63
CA GLN A 111 3.35 0.81 10.14
C GLN A 111 4.45 -0.06 9.49
N ALA A 112 5.49 0.54 8.90
CA ALA A 112 6.65 -0.19 8.41
C ALA A 112 7.54 -0.69 9.55
N ILE A 113 7.69 0.10 10.62
CA ILE A 113 8.42 -0.29 11.84
C ILE A 113 7.68 -1.44 12.55
N ASP A 114 6.35 -1.39 12.56
CA ASP A 114 5.52 -2.46 13.10
C ASP A 114 5.65 -3.75 12.27
N ALA A 115 5.83 -3.64 10.95
CA ALA A 115 6.10 -4.81 10.08
C ALA A 115 7.35 -5.55 10.55
N ASP A 116 8.43 -4.81 10.75
CA ASP A 116 9.70 -5.34 11.21
C ASP A 116 9.56 -5.95 12.61
N THR A 117 8.88 -5.24 13.51
CA THR A 117 8.60 -5.71 14.87
C THR A 117 7.82 -7.03 14.85
N PHE A 118 6.81 -7.15 13.99
CA PHE A 118 5.99 -8.35 13.88
C PHE A 118 6.75 -9.55 13.31
N VAL A 119 7.63 -9.35 12.32
CA VAL A 119 8.55 -10.39 11.83
C VAL A 119 9.35 -10.96 13.00
N ASP A 120 9.88 -10.07 13.82
CA ASP A 120 10.71 -10.38 14.98
C ASP A 120 9.94 -11.15 16.06
N GLU A 121 8.68 -10.78 16.29
CA GLU A 121 7.77 -11.48 17.20
C GLU A 121 7.38 -12.86 16.68
N ALA A 122 7.05 -12.99 15.40
CA ALA A 122 6.71 -14.26 14.78
C ALA A 122 7.89 -15.25 14.89
N LYS A 123 9.12 -14.80 14.59
CA LYS A 123 10.34 -15.61 14.77
C LYS A 123 10.51 -16.08 16.21
N LYS A 124 10.27 -15.19 17.20
CA LYS A 124 10.32 -15.54 18.63
C LYS A 124 9.22 -16.52 19.02
N ALA A 125 7.99 -16.32 18.55
CA ALA A 125 6.84 -17.18 18.83
C ALA A 125 7.06 -18.61 18.31
N PHE A 126 7.70 -18.74 17.16
CA PHE A 126 8.05 -20.03 16.56
C PHE A 126 9.42 -20.58 16.99
N ASN A 127 10.18 -19.83 17.81
CA ASN A 127 11.52 -20.18 18.28
C ASN A 127 12.50 -20.45 17.12
N VAL A 128 12.50 -19.56 16.12
CA VAL A 128 13.33 -19.66 14.89
C VAL A 128 14.37 -18.55 14.89
N SER A 129 15.55 -18.82 14.33
CA SER A 129 16.65 -17.84 14.21
C SER A 129 16.81 -17.31 12.78
N ASP A 130 17.24 -16.05 12.65
CA ASP A 130 17.37 -15.35 11.35
C ASP A 130 18.27 -16.06 10.33
N LYS A 131 19.24 -16.85 10.79
CA LYS A 131 20.23 -17.48 9.91
C LYS A 131 19.74 -18.75 9.23
N GLU A 132 18.57 -19.25 9.63
CA GLU A 132 18.12 -20.60 9.27
C GLU A 132 16.76 -20.60 8.57
N VAL A 133 16.02 -19.50 8.58
CA VAL A 133 14.65 -19.40 8.06
C VAL A 133 14.56 -18.49 6.85
N LEU A 134 13.92 -18.98 5.79
CA LEU A 134 13.52 -18.13 4.67
C LEU A 134 12.32 -17.29 5.10
N THR A 135 12.50 -15.97 5.22
CA THR A 135 11.46 -15.02 5.64
C THR A 135 10.89 -14.30 4.43
N VAL A 136 9.59 -14.45 4.19
CA VAL A 136 8.89 -13.91 3.01
C VAL A 136 7.78 -12.98 3.47
N GLY A 137 7.79 -11.74 2.98
CA GLY A 137 6.70 -10.77 3.20
C GLY A 137 5.68 -10.85 2.07
N LEU A 138 4.41 -11.06 2.40
CA LEU A 138 3.28 -11.02 1.45
C LEU A 138 2.46 -9.77 1.73
N GLY A 139 2.28 -8.89 0.74
CA GLY A 139 1.58 -7.62 0.93
C GLY A 139 0.63 -7.23 -0.20
N HIS A 140 -0.48 -6.62 0.17
CA HIS A 140 -1.44 -5.99 -0.74
C HIS A 140 -1.71 -4.54 -0.32
N SER A 141 -1.94 -3.64 -1.29
CA SER A 141 -2.24 -2.23 -1.02
C SER A 141 -1.19 -1.60 -0.08
N LEU A 142 -1.58 -0.98 1.03
CA LEU A 142 -0.67 -0.35 1.99
C LEU A 142 0.40 -1.30 2.56
N ALA A 143 0.08 -2.56 2.85
CA ALA A 143 1.03 -3.53 3.39
C ALA A 143 2.28 -3.72 2.53
N ASN A 144 2.15 -3.55 1.22
CA ASN A 144 3.29 -3.61 0.34
C ASN A 144 4.30 -2.48 0.64
N ASN A 145 3.83 -1.25 0.89
CA ASN A 145 4.71 -0.16 1.30
C ASN A 145 5.39 -0.49 2.64
N ASN A 146 4.65 -1.04 3.60
CA ASN A 146 5.20 -1.41 4.91
C ASN A 146 6.31 -2.46 4.76
N ASN A 147 6.05 -3.55 4.03
CA ASN A 147 7.04 -4.62 3.81
C ASN A 147 8.26 -4.13 3.02
N LEU A 148 8.06 -3.35 1.96
CA LEU A 148 9.15 -2.77 1.17
C LEU A 148 9.99 -1.80 1.99
N THR A 149 9.35 -0.95 2.80
CA THR A 149 10.06 0.02 3.65
C THR A 149 10.82 -0.70 4.75
N ALA A 150 10.21 -1.67 5.44
CA ALA A 150 10.89 -2.51 6.42
C ALA A 150 12.10 -3.24 5.81
N GLN A 151 11.95 -3.76 4.59
CA GLN A 151 13.06 -4.36 3.85
C GLN A 151 14.21 -3.39 3.62
N VAL A 152 13.93 -2.17 3.18
CA VAL A 152 14.95 -1.14 2.97
C VAL A 152 15.59 -0.70 4.29
N LEU A 153 14.85 -0.62 5.38
CA LEU A 153 15.39 -0.15 6.66
C LEU A 153 16.25 -1.22 7.35
N ASN A 154 15.71 -2.43 7.47
CA ASN A 154 16.17 -3.44 8.42
C ASN A 154 16.44 -4.80 7.78
N GLU A 155 16.28 -4.95 6.46
CA GLU A 155 16.45 -6.23 5.75
C GLU A 155 15.58 -7.35 6.37
N SER A 156 14.35 -7.00 6.79
CA SER A 156 13.46 -7.87 7.56
C SER A 156 13.04 -9.15 6.83
N PHE A 157 13.14 -9.17 5.49
CA PHE A 157 12.72 -10.26 4.63
C PHE A 157 13.86 -10.72 3.71
N ASP A 158 13.86 -12.01 3.38
CA ASP A 158 14.65 -12.54 2.27
C ASP A 158 13.98 -12.27 0.93
N LYS A 159 12.64 -12.19 0.90
CA LYS A 159 11.83 -11.88 -0.28
C LYS A 159 10.57 -11.10 0.08
N VAL A 160 10.13 -10.24 -0.82
CA VAL A 160 8.86 -9.50 -0.68
C VAL A 160 8.01 -9.73 -1.93
N TYR A 161 6.78 -10.22 -1.74
CA TYR A 161 5.77 -10.34 -2.78
C TYR A 161 4.67 -9.33 -2.56
N GLY A 162 4.47 -8.47 -3.56
CA GLY A 162 3.49 -7.39 -3.54
C GLY A 162 2.45 -7.56 -4.64
N VAL A 163 1.16 -7.37 -4.33
CA VAL A 163 0.10 -7.24 -5.33
C VAL A 163 -0.61 -5.90 -5.18
N ASN A 164 -0.74 -5.15 -6.29
CA ASN A 164 -1.37 -3.83 -6.33
C ASN A 164 -1.01 -2.96 -5.11
N GLY A 165 0.28 -2.94 -4.78
CA GLY A 165 0.78 -2.37 -3.55
C GLY A 165 1.10 -0.88 -3.66
N ALA A 166 0.96 -0.17 -2.54
CA ALA A 166 1.58 1.14 -2.37
C ALA A 166 3.10 1.00 -2.48
N GLN A 167 3.74 1.98 -3.10
CA GLN A 167 5.18 1.97 -3.35
C GLN A 167 5.92 2.72 -2.24
N ILE A 168 7.25 2.57 -2.17
CA ILE A 168 8.08 3.28 -1.19
C ILE A 168 7.93 4.78 -1.42
N ASN A 169 7.88 5.58 -0.34
CA ASN A 169 7.88 7.04 -0.46
C ASN A 169 9.23 7.60 0.01
N ALA A 170 9.92 8.34 -0.86
CA ALA A 170 11.21 8.97 -0.57
C ALA A 170 11.14 9.99 0.58
N TYR A 171 10.00 10.64 0.80
CA TYR A 171 9.80 11.50 1.96
C TYR A 171 9.72 10.68 3.25
N GLN A 172 9.08 9.49 3.24
CA GLN A 172 9.11 8.57 4.40
C GLN A 172 10.54 8.14 4.70
N LEU A 173 11.29 7.67 3.69
CA LEU A 173 12.69 7.28 3.85
C LEU A 173 13.54 8.43 4.42
N TYR A 174 13.32 9.66 3.95
CA TYR A 174 14.03 10.83 4.45
C TYR A 174 13.76 11.13 5.93
N ASN A 175 12.57 10.78 6.42
CA ASN A 175 12.20 11.03 7.80
C ASN A 175 12.69 9.94 8.76
N ILE A 176 12.88 8.70 8.29
CA ILE A 176 13.13 7.54 9.15
C ILE A 176 14.51 6.89 8.96
N ASP A 177 15.12 7.02 7.78
CA ASP A 177 16.45 6.50 7.50
C ASP A 177 17.48 7.65 7.60
N ASP A 178 18.19 7.71 8.72
CA ASP A 178 19.19 8.76 8.98
C ASP A 178 20.35 8.74 7.96
N HIS A 179 20.62 7.59 7.33
CA HIS A 179 21.60 7.52 6.25
C HIS A 179 21.06 8.16 4.97
N PHE A 180 19.85 7.78 4.55
CA PHE A 180 19.17 8.41 3.41
C PHE A 180 19.01 9.93 3.60
N TYR A 181 18.56 10.36 4.78
CA TYR A 181 18.47 11.77 5.17
C TYR A 181 19.79 12.52 4.93
N ARG A 182 20.91 11.97 5.41
CA ARG A 182 22.23 12.61 5.26
C ARG A 182 22.67 12.66 3.82
N GLU A 183 22.45 11.60 3.05
CA GLU A 183 22.86 11.52 1.65
C GLU A 183 22.03 12.49 0.78
N VAL A 184 20.71 12.58 0.97
CA VAL A 184 19.86 13.57 0.31
C VAL A 184 20.32 15.00 0.63
N ASN A 185 20.52 15.32 1.92
CA ASN A 185 20.95 16.66 2.32
C ASN A 185 22.31 17.06 1.73
N GLN A 186 23.25 16.12 1.66
CA GLN A 186 24.57 16.35 1.06
C GLN A 186 24.47 16.52 -0.45
N ASN A 187 23.77 15.62 -1.15
CA ASN A 187 23.68 15.63 -2.61
C ASN A 187 22.97 16.88 -3.13
N PHE A 188 21.90 17.30 -2.47
CA PHE A 188 21.07 18.43 -2.89
C PHE A 188 21.37 19.75 -2.17
N ASN A 189 22.37 19.78 -1.27
CA ASN A 189 22.75 20.95 -0.47
C ASN A 189 21.58 21.56 0.33
N LEU A 190 20.74 20.70 0.91
CA LEU A 190 19.59 21.13 1.71
C LEU A 190 20.02 21.61 3.11
N LEU A 191 19.30 22.61 3.63
CA LEU A 191 19.50 23.10 4.99
C LEU A 191 18.90 22.12 5.98
N ARG A 192 19.75 21.48 6.81
CA ARG A 192 19.32 20.51 7.83
C ARG A 192 18.30 21.04 8.84
N THR A 193 18.24 22.35 9.02
CA THR A 193 17.27 23.02 9.92
C THR A 193 15.88 23.14 9.30
N ASP A 194 15.76 23.05 7.98
CA ASP A 194 14.49 23.08 7.27
C ASP A 194 14.04 21.65 6.96
N LYS A 195 13.20 21.10 7.84
CA LYS A 195 12.67 19.73 7.71
C LYS A 195 11.82 19.53 6.45
N ASN A 196 11.29 20.61 5.88
CA ASN A 196 10.44 20.55 4.70
C ASN A 196 11.19 20.89 3.39
N ALA A 197 12.52 21.12 3.46
CA ALA A 197 13.33 21.45 2.29
C ALA A 197 13.26 20.36 1.20
N ILE A 198 13.10 19.09 1.58
CA ILE A 198 12.99 17.96 0.65
C ILE A 198 11.79 18.09 -0.30
N TYR A 199 10.68 18.70 0.13
CA TYR A 199 9.48 18.88 -0.72
C TYR A 199 9.70 19.89 -1.86
N THR A 200 10.78 20.69 -1.79
CA THR A 200 11.15 21.66 -2.82
C THR A 200 12.02 21.08 -3.93
N LEU A 201 12.50 19.84 -3.76
CA LEU A 201 13.32 19.17 -4.76
C LEU A 201 12.50 18.86 -6.04
N PRO A 202 13.16 18.87 -7.21
CA PRO A 202 12.55 18.31 -8.42
C PRO A 202 12.19 16.83 -8.17
N PRO A 203 10.93 16.42 -8.41
CA PRO A 203 10.45 15.09 -8.05
C PRO A 203 11.21 13.98 -8.79
N ASP A 204 11.52 14.18 -10.07
CA ASP A 204 12.30 13.26 -10.90
C ASP A 204 13.71 13.02 -10.34
N LYS A 205 14.33 14.07 -9.81
CA LYS A 205 15.68 13.98 -9.22
C LYS A 205 15.67 13.27 -7.87
N LEU A 206 14.67 13.54 -7.03
CA LEU A 206 14.54 12.86 -5.75
C LEU A 206 14.21 11.37 -5.96
N GLU A 207 13.31 11.07 -6.90
CA GLU A 207 12.94 9.71 -7.24
C GLU A 207 14.14 8.91 -7.76
N GLN A 208 14.89 9.46 -8.73
CA GLN A 208 16.10 8.81 -9.24
C GLN A 208 17.11 8.53 -8.12
N PHE A 209 17.36 9.52 -7.26
CA PHE A 209 18.27 9.38 -6.13
C PHE A 209 17.82 8.29 -5.15
N ALA A 210 16.50 8.21 -4.89
CA ALA A 210 15.94 7.19 -4.02
C ALA A 210 16.05 5.78 -4.62
N VAL A 211 15.81 5.61 -5.93
CA VAL A 211 16.02 4.32 -6.61
C VAL A 211 17.48 3.88 -6.46
N GLU A 212 18.43 4.75 -6.80
CA GLU A 212 19.86 4.45 -6.72
C GLU A 212 20.26 4.04 -5.29
N TYR A 213 19.78 4.80 -4.28
CA TYR A 213 20.00 4.46 -2.88
C TYR A 213 19.46 3.08 -2.48
N ILE A 214 18.23 2.76 -2.90
CA ILE A 214 17.57 1.50 -2.54
C ILE A 214 18.29 0.32 -3.21
N GLU A 215 18.64 0.44 -4.49
CA GLU A 215 19.38 -0.60 -5.23
C GLU A 215 20.80 -0.84 -4.68
N GLU A 216 21.43 0.17 -4.10
CA GLU A 216 22.70 0.01 -3.39
C GLU A 216 22.53 -0.67 -2.02
N LYS A 217 21.39 -0.46 -1.37
CA LYS A 217 21.14 -0.92 0.00
C LYS A 217 20.65 -2.36 0.08
N ILE A 218 19.80 -2.79 -0.86
CA ILE A 218 19.19 -4.12 -0.84
C ILE A 218 19.25 -4.80 -2.21
N ASP A 219 19.21 -6.13 -2.24
CA ASP A 219 19.05 -6.89 -3.47
C ASP A 219 17.61 -6.78 -3.98
N THR A 220 17.36 -5.86 -4.91
CA THR A 220 16.02 -5.64 -5.47
C THR A 220 15.50 -6.82 -6.29
N SER A 221 16.33 -7.82 -6.62
CA SER A 221 15.86 -9.04 -7.28
C SER A 221 15.04 -9.96 -6.37
N SER A 222 15.05 -9.72 -5.05
CA SER A 222 14.20 -10.40 -4.08
C SER A 222 12.80 -9.79 -3.93
N ILE A 223 12.54 -8.69 -4.63
CA ILE A 223 11.24 -8.00 -4.64
C ILE A 223 10.46 -8.41 -5.88
N HIS A 224 9.26 -8.97 -5.66
CA HIS A 224 8.38 -9.48 -6.69
C HIS A 224 7.05 -8.73 -6.64
N GLN A 225 6.76 -7.93 -7.68
CA GLN A 225 5.54 -7.10 -7.68
C GLN A 225 4.61 -7.42 -8.86
N LEU A 226 3.35 -7.72 -8.55
CA LEU A 226 2.26 -7.85 -9.50
C LEU A 226 1.37 -6.60 -9.44
N ARG A 227 1.55 -5.68 -10.38
CA ARG A 227 0.84 -4.40 -10.39
C ARG A 227 -0.08 -4.28 -11.59
N SER A 228 -1.36 -4.09 -11.34
CA SER A 228 -2.35 -3.82 -12.38
C SER A 228 -2.32 -2.35 -12.78
N SER A 229 -2.00 -2.05 -14.03
CA SER A 229 -2.07 -0.69 -14.60
C SER A 229 -3.49 -0.11 -14.61
N ASN A 230 -4.50 -0.97 -14.44
CA ASN A 230 -5.90 -0.58 -14.34
C ASN A 230 -6.33 -0.25 -12.90
N ASP A 231 -5.47 -0.53 -11.92
CA ASP A 231 -5.72 -0.29 -10.50
C ASP A 231 -5.60 1.21 -10.16
N PRO A 232 -6.51 1.78 -9.35
CA PRO A 232 -6.42 3.17 -8.93
C PRO A 232 -5.14 3.52 -8.17
N LEU A 233 -4.62 2.60 -7.34
CA LEU A 233 -3.40 2.82 -6.58
C LEU A 233 -2.18 2.87 -7.49
N TYR A 234 -2.14 2.04 -8.55
CA TYR A 234 -1.10 2.15 -9.57
C TYR A 234 -1.03 3.57 -10.15
N ALA A 235 -2.18 4.11 -10.54
CA ALA A 235 -2.24 5.46 -11.09
C ALA A 235 -1.80 6.53 -10.08
N LEU A 236 -2.19 6.40 -8.81
CA LEU A 236 -1.77 7.32 -7.75
C LEU A 236 -0.26 7.27 -7.53
N MET A 237 0.32 6.08 -7.38
CA MET A 237 1.74 5.92 -7.07
C MET A 237 2.63 6.36 -8.24
N GLU A 238 2.26 6.09 -9.49
CA GLU A 238 3.08 6.44 -10.66
C GLU A 238 2.94 7.90 -11.12
N ASN A 239 1.91 8.62 -10.66
CA ASN A 239 1.66 10.02 -11.08
C ASN A 239 1.75 11.01 -9.92
N THR A 240 2.20 10.58 -8.74
CA THR A 240 2.33 11.43 -7.55
C THR A 240 3.79 11.50 -7.13
N ARG A 241 4.26 12.71 -6.86
CA ARG A 241 5.64 12.94 -6.38
C ARG A 241 5.95 12.22 -5.07
N GLY A 242 7.19 11.78 -4.95
CA GLY A 242 7.73 11.13 -3.75
C GLY A 242 7.66 9.61 -3.78
N PHE A 243 6.79 8.99 -4.59
CA PHE A 243 6.73 7.54 -4.69
C PHE A 243 7.84 6.98 -5.59
N VAL A 244 8.35 5.82 -5.20
CA VAL A 244 9.51 5.15 -5.78
C VAL A 244 9.18 3.67 -5.93
N THR A 245 9.19 3.21 -7.17
CA THR A 245 8.92 1.81 -7.52
C THR A 245 10.24 1.06 -7.72
N VAL A 246 10.45 0.01 -6.94
CA VAL A 246 11.58 -0.93 -7.05
C VAL A 246 11.08 -2.39 -7.08
N PRO A 247 11.64 -3.27 -7.92
CA PRO A 247 12.61 -2.95 -8.95
C PRO A 247 11.96 -2.12 -10.08
N VAL A 248 12.77 -1.40 -10.86
CA VAL A 248 12.28 -0.38 -11.82
C VAL A 248 11.34 -0.98 -12.88
N GLU A 249 11.56 -2.23 -13.28
CA GLU A 249 10.68 -2.97 -14.20
C GLU A 249 9.24 -3.11 -13.70
N ALA A 250 9.00 -3.05 -12.38
CA ALA A 250 7.66 -3.11 -11.82
C ALA A 250 6.82 -1.85 -12.17
N LYS A 251 7.44 -0.78 -12.69
CA LYS A 251 6.73 0.43 -13.14
C LYS A 251 5.80 0.18 -14.31
N GLU A 252 6.14 -0.72 -15.23
CA GLU A 252 5.33 -0.94 -16.43
C GLU A 252 3.90 -1.42 -16.10
N GLY A 253 3.77 -2.18 -15.01
CA GLY A 253 2.52 -2.82 -14.63
C GLY A 253 1.99 -3.78 -15.72
N MET A 254 0.86 -4.41 -15.43
CA MET A 254 0.18 -5.32 -16.36
C MET A 254 -1.25 -4.83 -16.63
N VAL A 255 -1.74 -5.02 -17.85
CA VAL A 255 -3.14 -4.74 -18.18
C VAL A 255 -3.97 -5.96 -17.81
N THR A 256 -4.84 -5.80 -16.81
CA THR A 256 -5.70 -6.88 -16.29
C THR A 256 -7.10 -6.82 -16.90
N ASN A 257 -7.55 -5.64 -17.32
CA ASN A 257 -8.80 -5.42 -18.03
C ASN A 257 -8.61 -4.47 -19.21
N LYS A 258 -8.59 -5.01 -20.43
CA LYS A 258 -8.39 -4.23 -21.67
C LYS A 258 -9.50 -3.23 -21.98
N ASN A 259 -10.68 -3.37 -21.36
CA ASN A 259 -11.81 -2.47 -21.57
C ASN A 259 -11.79 -1.26 -20.64
N TYR A 260 -10.89 -1.23 -19.67
CA TYR A 260 -10.84 -0.21 -18.65
C TYR A 260 -9.43 0.36 -18.55
N ALA A 261 -9.24 1.66 -18.78
CA ALA A 261 -7.92 2.27 -18.83
C ALA A 261 -7.32 2.60 -17.46
N GLY A 262 -8.06 2.41 -16.36
CA GLY A 262 -7.63 2.87 -15.04
C GLY A 262 -7.74 4.39 -14.88
N LEU A 263 -7.12 4.88 -13.80
CA LEU A 263 -7.01 6.32 -13.51
C LEU A 263 -5.79 6.99 -14.11
N SER A 264 -4.81 6.23 -14.60
CA SER A 264 -3.55 6.78 -15.09
C SER A 264 -3.74 7.87 -16.14
N PRO A 265 -4.68 7.76 -17.12
CA PRO A 265 -4.92 8.85 -18.07
C PRO A 265 -5.44 10.15 -17.44
N LEU A 266 -6.15 10.06 -16.31
CA LEU A 266 -6.64 11.24 -15.59
C LEU A 266 -5.50 11.91 -14.82
N LEU A 267 -4.73 11.12 -14.07
CA LEU A 267 -3.67 11.63 -13.20
C LEU A 267 -2.41 12.05 -13.95
N ALA A 268 -2.09 11.41 -15.09
CA ALA A 268 -0.93 11.78 -15.92
C ALA A 268 -0.99 13.20 -16.49
N ASN A 269 -2.18 13.80 -16.52
CA ASN A 269 -2.38 15.18 -16.96
C ASN A 269 -2.34 16.20 -15.80
N LEU A 270 -2.24 15.74 -14.55
CA LEU A 270 -2.16 16.62 -13.39
C LEU A 270 -0.72 17.14 -13.24
N PRO A 271 -0.49 18.47 -13.28
CA PRO A 271 0.87 19.01 -13.11
C PRO A 271 1.41 18.73 -11.70
N ASP A 272 2.71 18.40 -11.60
CA ASP A 272 3.38 18.21 -10.31
C ASP A 272 3.20 19.43 -9.37
N GLU A 273 3.20 20.64 -9.91
CA GLU A 273 2.99 21.86 -9.13
C GLU A 273 1.63 21.86 -8.40
N GLU A 274 0.59 21.29 -9.00
CA GLU A 274 -0.72 21.16 -8.34
C GLU A 274 -0.66 20.12 -7.21
N ILE A 275 0.01 18.99 -7.43
CA ILE A 275 0.23 17.97 -6.39
C ILE A 275 1.04 18.54 -5.22
N ALA A 276 2.09 19.28 -5.51
CA ALA A 276 2.92 19.96 -4.51
C ALA A 276 2.12 21.01 -3.71
N LYS A 277 1.18 21.73 -4.35
CA LYS A 277 0.26 22.63 -3.64
C LYS A 277 -0.63 21.86 -2.66
N TRP A 278 -1.18 20.72 -3.06
CA TRP A 278 -1.95 19.87 -2.14
C TRP A 278 -1.10 19.41 -0.96
N GLN A 279 0.13 18.95 -1.20
CA GLN A 279 1.05 18.57 -0.13
C GLN A 279 1.33 19.75 0.82
N ALA A 280 1.56 20.95 0.27
CA ALA A 280 1.79 22.14 1.09
C ALA A 280 0.56 22.54 1.93
N ILE A 281 -0.65 22.44 1.36
CA ILE A 281 -1.91 22.74 2.07
C ILE A 281 -2.12 21.79 3.24
N PHE A 282 -1.89 20.49 3.05
CA PHE A 282 -2.12 19.49 4.09
C PHE A 282 -0.92 19.29 5.04
N MET A 283 0.20 19.97 4.80
CA MET A 283 1.40 19.87 5.65
C MET A 283 1.15 20.19 7.13
N PRO A 284 0.38 21.25 7.50
CA PRO A 284 0.11 21.53 8.91
C PRO A 284 -0.67 20.42 9.61
N ALA A 285 -1.66 19.82 8.93
CA ALA A 285 -2.39 18.68 9.46
C ALA A 285 -1.48 17.45 9.60
N ALA A 286 -0.54 17.27 8.67
CA ALA A 286 0.45 16.21 8.73
C ALA A 286 1.44 16.36 9.89
N ASP A 287 1.94 17.58 10.12
CA ASP A 287 2.81 17.87 11.26
C ASP A 287 2.04 17.67 12.59
N ALA A 288 0.77 18.09 12.67
CA ALA A 288 -0.06 17.87 13.86
C ALA A 288 -0.40 16.39 14.11
N TYR A 289 -0.53 15.60 13.04
CA TYR A 289 -0.68 14.15 13.14
C TYR A 289 0.56 13.49 13.76
N MET A 290 1.77 13.93 13.38
CA MET A 290 2.99 13.39 13.99
C MET A 290 3.11 13.72 15.48
N ASP A 291 2.59 14.87 15.91
CA ASP A 291 2.67 15.31 17.30
C ASP A 291 1.54 14.74 18.19
N ASN A 292 0.32 14.61 17.66
CA ASN A 292 -0.89 14.29 18.45
C ASN A 292 -1.79 13.23 17.80
N GLY A 293 -1.29 12.47 16.82
CA GLY A 293 -2.04 11.43 16.12
C GLY A 293 -3.26 11.95 15.35
N VAL A 294 -4.22 11.05 15.14
CA VAL A 294 -5.47 11.32 14.39
C VAL A 294 -6.18 12.58 14.89
N ASP A 295 -6.25 12.78 16.20
CA ASP A 295 -6.93 13.92 16.81
C ASP A 295 -6.27 15.25 16.41
N GLY A 296 -4.94 15.33 16.43
CA GLY A 296 -4.21 16.54 16.02
C GLY A 296 -4.43 16.90 14.55
N ALA A 297 -4.43 15.89 13.68
CA ALA A 297 -4.70 16.10 12.26
C ALA A 297 -6.11 16.64 12.02
N LEU A 298 -7.10 16.03 12.67
CA LEU A 298 -8.52 16.42 12.53
C LEU A 298 -8.78 17.81 13.10
N ASP A 299 -8.15 18.19 14.22
CA ASP A 299 -8.27 19.54 14.78
C ASP A 299 -7.76 20.61 13.82
N VAL A 300 -6.60 20.38 13.20
CA VAL A 300 -6.04 21.31 12.20
C VAL A 300 -6.88 21.35 10.93
N LEU A 301 -7.38 20.20 10.45
CA LEU A 301 -8.29 20.15 9.30
C LEU A 301 -9.59 20.90 9.59
N GLU A 302 -10.16 20.76 10.80
CA GLU A 302 -11.35 21.50 11.23
C GLU A 302 -11.08 23.01 11.29
N GLU A 303 -9.93 23.44 11.83
CA GLU A 303 -9.54 24.85 11.87
C GLU A 303 -9.36 25.43 10.46
N MET A 304 -8.69 24.70 9.58
CA MET A 304 -8.42 25.13 8.20
C MET A 304 -9.71 25.20 7.39
N THR A 305 -10.53 24.15 7.43
CA THR A 305 -11.65 23.97 6.50
C THR A 305 -13.00 24.42 7.06
N GLY A 306 -13.13 24.52 8.39
CA GLY A 306 -14.40 24.70 9.08
C GLY A 306 -15.29 23.45 9.07
N LEU A 307 -14.79 22.31 8.54
CA LEU A 307 -15.50 21.04 8.57
C LEU A 307 -15.35 20.42 9.94
N LYS A 308 -16.48 20.13 10.58
CA LYS A 308 -16.47 19.44 11.86
C LYS A 308 -15.90 18.04 11.68
N ARG A 309 -15.21 17.57 12.72
CA ARG A 309 -14.76 16.17 12.85
C ARG A 309 -15.81 15.13 12.40
N THR A 310 -17.08 15.38 12.69
CA THR A 310 -18.19 14.47 12.33
C THR A 310 -18.39 14.24 10.83
N VAL A 311 -17.93 15.15 9.97
CA VAL A 311 -17.97 14.95 8.51
C VAL A 311 -16.99 13.84 8.08
N PHE A 312 -15.89 13.67 8.83
CA PHE A 312 -14.98 12.56 8.62
C PHE A 312 -15.52 11.24 9.18
N ASP A 313 -16.53 11.28 10.07
CA ASP A 313 -17.26 10.08 10.49
C ASP A 313 -18.18 9.56 9.35
N ASP A 314 -18.75 10.45 8.53
CA ASP A 314 -19.53 10.07 7.33
C ASP A 314 -18.65 9.45 6.22
N PHE A 315 -17.36 9.81 6.19
CA PHE A 315 -16.36 9.12 5.36
C PHE A 315 -16.16 7.66 5.78
N ASN A 316 -16.40 7.32 7.05
CA ASN A 316 -16.29 5.94 7.55
C ASN A 316 -17.46 5.07 7.04
N GLU A 317 -18.66 5.66 6.85
CA GLU A 317 -19.78 4.95 6.20
C GLU A 317 -19.48 4.74 4.70
N LEU A 318 -18.94 5.74 4.02
CA LEU A 318 -18.48 5.63 2.63
C LEU A 318 -17.34 4.60 2.48
N GLN A 319 -16.47 4.48 3.48
CA GLN A 319 -15.41 3.48 3.56
C GLN A 319 -15.97 2.08 3.71
N ALA A 320 -16.92 1.87 4.63
CA ALA A 320 -17.58 0.57 4.79
C ALA A 320 -18.28 0.13 3.50
N ASP A 321 -18.92 1.09 2.80
CA ASP A 321 -19.52 0.87 1.49
C ASP A 321 -18.45 0.52 0.44
N LEU A 322 -17.32 1.24 0.38
CA LEU A 322 -16.22 0.95 -0.54
C LEU A 322 -15.60 -0.43 -0.27
N GLN A 323 -15.44 -0.80 1.00
CA GLN A 323 -14.86 -2.07 1.44
C GLN A 323 -15.79 -3.23 1.08
N GLN A 324 -17.09 -3.15 1.40
CA GLN A 324 -18.10 -4.10 0.95
C GLN A 324 -18.14 -4.20 -0.58
N LEU A 325 -17.91 -3.09 -1.25
CA LEU A 325 -17.84 -3.04 -2.69
C LEU A 325 -16.55 -3.63 -3.25
N LEU A 326 -15.47 -3.75 -2.49
CA LEU A 326 -14.23 -4.46 -2.86
C LEU A 326 -14.22 -5.93 -2.39
N GLU A 327 -15.15 -6.35 -1.53
CA GLU A 327 -15.29 -7.76 -1.11
C GLU A 327 -15.58 -8.66 -2.32
N ALA A 328 -14.75 -9.68 -2.53
CA ALA A 328 -14.94 -10.65 -3.58
C ALA A 328 -16.09 -11.62 -3.23
N ASP A 329 -17.12 -11.70 -4.08
CA ASP A 329 -18.07 -12.82 -3.97
C ASP A 329 -17.30 -14.15 -4.13
N PRO A 330 -17.50 -15.14 -3.24
CA PRO A 330 -16.85 -16.43 -3.37
C PRO A 330 -17.24 -17.09 -4.69
N ILE A 331 -16.26 -17.42 -5.52
CA ILE A 331 -16.49 -18.16 -6.75
C ILE A 331 -16.74 -19.62 -6.42
N ASP A 332 -17.86 -20.15 -6.88
CA ASP A 332 -18.02 -21.59 -7.02
C ASP A 332 -17.25 -22.07 -8.27
N LEU A 333 -16.01 -22.49 -8.08
CA LEU A 333 -15.15 -23.05 -9.14
C LEU A 333 -15.40 -24.54 -9.38
N SER A 334 -16.37 -25.16 -8.67
CA SER A 334 -16.59 -26.61 -8.74
C SER A 334 -17.00 -27.09 -10.13
N GLU A 335 -17.63 -26.22 -10.92
CA GLU A 335 -18.05 -26.53 -12.30
C GLU A 335 -16.92 -26.48 -13.34
N TYR A 336 -15.77 -25.90 -13.02
CA TYR A 336 -14.64 -25.77 -13.95
C TYR A 336 -13.63 -26.92 -13.81
N PRO A 337 -12.99 -27.36 -14.90
CA PRO A 337 -11.88 -28.32 -14.83
C PRO A 337 -10.72 -27.78 -13.99
N VAL A 338 -10.08 -28.64 -13.17
CA VAL A 338 -9.02 -28.26 -12.20
C VAL A 338 -7.94 -27.37 -12.82
N PHE A 339 -7.49 -27.69 -14.04
CA PHE A 339 -6.44 -26.92 -14.73
C PHE A 339 -6.87 -25.50 -15.15
N MET A 340 -8.17 -25.22 -15.24
CA MET A 340 -8.70 -23.88 -15.56
C MET A 340 -9.09 -23.09 -14.31
N ARG A 341 -9.16 -23.74 -13.14
CA ARG A 341 -9.57 -23.06 -11.90
C ARG A 341 -8.57 -21.99 -11.48
N GLY A 342 -7.27 -22.22 -11.64
CA GLY A 342 -6.22 -21.24 -11.33
C GLY A 342 -6.27 -20.00 -12.22
N GLU A 343 -6.37 -20.17 -13.55
CA GLU A 343 -6.55 -19.04 -14.49
C GLU A 343 -7.85 -18.27 -14.24
N MET A 344 -8.94 -18.98 -13.96
CA MET A 344 -10.23 -18.36 -13.66
C MET A 344 -10.23 -17.64 -12.30
N ALA A 345 -9.59 -18.20 -11.28
CA ALA A 345 -9.41 -17.55 -9.97
C ALA A 345 -8.59 -16.27 -10.11
N ARG A 346 -7.47 -16.32 -10.85
CA ARG A 346 -6.62 -15.16 -11.16
C ARG A 346 -7.39 -14.10 -11.96
N SER A 347 -8.05 -14.49 -13.05
CA SER A 347 -8.85 -13.57 -13.87
C SER A 347 -10.05 -13.00 -13.12
N HIS A 348 -10.64 -13.74 -12.18
CA HIS A 348 -11.79 -13.29 -11.42
C HIS A 348 -11.38 -12.39 -10.24
N ALA A 349 -10.30 -12.71 -9.52
CA ALA A 349 -9.75 -11.81 -8.50
C ALA A 349 -9.40 -10.45 -9.11
N LEU A 350 -8.73 -10.45 -10.27
CA LEU A 350 -8.41 -9.22 -11.02
C LEU A 350 -9.66 -8.57 -11.64
N GLY A 351 -10.63 -9.37 -12.10
CA GLY A 351 -11.85 -8.91 -12.77
C GLY A 351 -12.92 -8.34 -11.83
N GLN A 352 -13.06 -8.87 -10.61
CA GLN A 352 -13.97 -8.32 -9.60
C GLN A 352 -13.49 -6.96 -9.11
N VAL A 353 -12.19 -6.84 -8.78
CA VAL A 353 -11.58 -5.55 -8.48
C VAL A 353 -11.88 -4.57 -9.61
N GLY A 354 -11.67 -4.98 -10.88
CA GLY A 354 -11.97 -4.21 -12.09
C GLY A 354 -13.43 -3.81 -12.32
N ALA A 355 -14.40 -4.67 -11.98
CA ALA A 355 -15.83 -4.43 -12.19
C ALA A 355 -16.46 -3.52 -11.13
N LYS A 356 -15.84 -3.48 -9.95
CA LYS A 356 -16.24 -2.67 -8.80
C LYS A 356 -15.67 -1.24 -8.85
N ILE A 357 -14.69 -1.01 -9.73
CA ILE A 357 -14.07 0.30 -9.98
C ILE A 357 -15.08 1.44 -10.27
N PRO A 358 -16.09 1.30 -11.17
CA PRO A 358 -17.03 2.38 -11.46
C PRO A 358 -17.89 2.80 -10.25
N GLN A 359 -18.19 1.85 -9.36
CA GLN A 359 -18.97 2.12 -8.15
C GLN A 359 -18.09 2.72 -7.04
N ALA A 360 -16.84 2.29 -6.94
CA ALA A 360 -15.81 2.97 -6.16
C ALA A 360 -15.60 4.42 -6.64
N PHE A 361 -15.67 4.68 -7.96
CA PHE A 361 -15.67 6.04 -8.51
C PHE A 361 -16.90 6.85 -8.14
N ASP A 362 -18.09 6.24 -8.12
CA ASP A 362 -19.32 6.93 -7.71
C ASP A 362 -19.27 7.29 -6.22
N LEU A 363 -18.75 6.39 -5.37
CA LEU A 363 -18.52 6.64 -3.94
C LEU A 363 -17.45 7.70 -3.71
N LEU A 364 -16.29 7.58 -4.36
CA LEU A 364 -15.20 8.55 -4.28
C LEU A 364 -15.63 9.90 -4.87
N SER A 365 -16.46 9.93 -5.91
CA SER A 365 -17.11 11.13 -6.44
C SER A 365 -18.12 11.72 -5.46
N LYS A 366 -18.85 10.92 -4.67
CA LYS A 366 -19.74 11.41 -3.59
C LYS A 366 -18.93 11.98 -2.43
N GLY A 367 -17.86 11.32 -2.00
CA GLY A 367 -16.91 11.87 -1.03
C GLY A 367 -16.27 13.16 -1.54
N LEU A 368 -15.88 13.21 -2.82
CA LEU A 368 -15.42 14.42 -3.50
C LEU A 368 -16.54 15.46 -3.67
N THR A 369 -17.82 15.07 -3.64
CA THR A 369 -18.98 15.97 -3.70
C THR A 369 -19.35 16.53 -2.32
N GLU A 370 -19.12 15.78 -1.25
CA GLU A 370 -19.08 16.32 0.11
C GLU A 370 -17.89 17.27 0.27
N PHE A 371 -16.74 16.93 -0.32
CA PHE A 371 -15.67 17.89 -0.56
C PHE A 371 -16.08 19.01 -1.52
N TYR A 372 -17.06 18.85 -2.41
CA TYR A 372 -17.54 19.94 -3.25
C TYR A 372 -18.42 20.93 -2.46
N HIS A 373 -18.97 20.54 -1.31
CA HIS A 373 -19.53 21.50 -0.33
C HIS A 373 -18.43 22.36 0.34
N ILE A 374 -17.15 21.97 0.23
CA ILE A 374 -15.94 22.80 0.47
C ILE A 374 -15.78 23.89 -0.60
N LYS A 375 -16.72 24.05 -1.56
CA LYS A 375 -16.91 25.31 -2.31
C LYS A 375 -17.04 26.55 -1.42
N GLN A 376 -17.39 26.39 -0.14
CA GLN A 376 -17.36 27.46 0.85
C GLN A 376 -15.93 27.80 1.32
N PHE A 377 -15.02 26.83 1.41
CA PHE A 377 -13.59 27.03 1.70
C PHE A 377 -12.84 27.66 0.52
N GLN A 378 -13.24 27.33 -0.73
CA GLN A 378 -12.77 28.03 -1.94
C GLN A 378 -13.01 29.55 -1.89
N ARG A 379 -13.99 30.01 -1.10
CA ARG A 379 -14.35 31.43 -1.00
C ARG A 379 -13.36 32.25 -0.15
N ASN A 380 -12.52 31.61 0.66
CA ASN A 380 -11.52 32.27 1.51
C ASN A 380 -10.07 32.13 1.02
N VAL A 381 -9.81 31.33 -0.03
CA VAL A 381 -8.51 31.25 -0.74
C VAL A 381 -8.53 32.12 -2.01
N GLY A 382 -9.27 33.23 -1.95
CA GLY A 382 -9.59 34.12 -3.08
C GLY A 382 -8.42 34.58 -3.97
N PRO A 383 -7.18 34.76 -3.50
CA PRO A 383 -6.10 35.26 -4.36
C PRO A 383 -5.49 34.23 -5.34
N ILE A 384 -5.76 32.92 -5.17
CA ILE A 384 -5.22 31.88 -6.08
C ILE A 384 -6.17 31.64 -7.28
N MET A 385 -7.47 31.95 -7.11
CA MET A 385 -8.50 31.81 -8.14
C MET A 385 -8.47 32.92 -9.20
N GLU A 386 -7.88 34.09 -8.94
CA GLU A 386 -7.71 35.14 -9.98
C GLU A 386 -6.82 34.67 -11.13
N THR A 387 -5.87 33.76 -10.88
CA THR A 387 -5.01 33.17 -11.89
C THR A 387 -5.75 32.15 -12.77
N VAL A 388 -6.73 31.43 -12.22
CA VAL A 388 -7.56 30.47 -12.98
C VAL A 388 -8.68 31.20 -13.74
N HIS A 389 -9.21 32.30 -13.22
CA HIS A 389 -10.17 33.14 -13.95
C HIS A 389 -9.53 33.86 -15.15
N GLY A 390 -8.25 34.25 -15.05
CA GLY A 390 -7.49 34.83 -16.16
C GLY A 390 -7.20 33.85 -17.31
N LEU A 391 -7.30 32.54 -17.07
CA LEU A 391 -7.13 31.51 -18.10
C LEU A 391 -8.45 31.15 -18.82
N ASN A 392 -9.61 31.55 -18.28
CA ASN A 392 -10.91 31.30 -18.90
C ASN A 392 -11.36 32.41 -19.88
N ASP A 393 -10.68 33.56 -19.92
CA ASP A 393 -10.98 34.67 -20.84
C ASP A 393 -10.17 34.63 -22.15
N SER A 394 -9.49 33.52 -22.48
CA SER A 394 -8.71 33.38 -23.73
C SER A 394 -9.23 32.31 -24.70
N ALA A 395 -10.42 31.75 -24.45
CA ALA A 395 -11.00 30.69 -25.29
C ALA A 395 -12.40 31.03 -25.87
N GLU A 396 -12.71 32.32 -26.10
CA GLU A 396 -13.90 32.76 -26.84
C GLU A 396 -13.62 33.59 -28.12
N GLU A 397 -12.39 33.60 -28.65
CA GLU A 397 -12.10 34.21 -29.96
C GLU A 397 -11.27 33.31 -30.89
N VAL A 398 -11.68 32.06 -31.12
CA VAL A 398 -11.33 31.36 -32.38
C VAL A 398 -12.46 30.37 -32.67
N PHE A 399 -13.13 30.54 -33.82
CA PHE A 399 -14.32 29.82 -34.33
C PHE A 399 -15.69 30.35 -33.85
N GLY A 400 -16.24 31.47 -34.33
CA GLY A 400 -15.75 32.46 -35.32
C GLY A 400 -15.37 31.92 -36.70
#